data_AF-A0A1V5NNI7-F1
#
_entry.id   AF-A0A1V5NNI7-F1
#
_cell.length_a   1.000
_cell.length_b   1.000
_cell.length_c   1.000
_cell.angle_alpha   90.00
_cell.angle_beta   90.00
_cell.angle_gamma   90.00
#
_symmetry.space_group_name_H-M   'P 1'
#
loop_
_entity.id
_entity.type
_entity.pdbx_description
1 polymer ?
#
loop_
_entity_poly.entity_id
_entity_poly.type
_entity_poly.pdbx_seq_one_letter_code
_entity_poly.pdbx_strand_id
1 'polypeptide(L)'
;MGQKVTKLTPFEGFSAETAGAITLFGTQHFKIPVSTTHTITGCIIGVGVTKRVSAVRWGVTIELIWAWVLTIPVSALMAALIYNLIQWFLP
;
A
#
# COMPACT_ATOMS: atom_id res chain seq x y z
N MET A 1 7.04 4.18 8.37
CA MET A 1 7.25 3.98 6.91
C MET A 1 7.13 5.30 6.12
N GLY A 2 6.15 6.16 6.41
CA GLY A 2 5.92 7.42 5.67
C GLY A 2 7.11 8.39 5.53
N GLN A 3 7.95 8.53 6.56
CA GLN A 3 9.13 9.42 6.53
C GLN A 3 10.14 9.09 5.41
N LYS A 4 10.13 7.85 4.90
CA LYS A 4 10.96 7.42 3.76
C LYS A 4 10.40 7.85 2.41
N VAL A 5 9.10 8.17 2.33
CA VAL A 5 8.41 8.61 1.12
C VAL A 5 8.35 10.14 1.06
N THR A 6 7.96 10.78 2.17
CA THR A 6 7.90 12.24 2.31
C THR A 6 8.31 12.61 3.73
N LYS A 7 9.08 13.70 3.91
CA LYS A 7 9.30 14.25 5.26
C LYS A 7 8.00 14.89 5.78
N LEU A 8 7.39 14.26 6.78
CA LEU A 8 6.13 14.70 7.37
C LEU A 8 6.37 15.44 8.69
N THR A 9 5.67 16.55 8.88
CA THR A 9 5.43 17.16 10.20
C THR A 9 4.30 16.44 10.94
N PRO A 10 4.11 16.66 12.25
CA PRO A 10 3.00 16.06 12.99
C PRO A 10 1.62 16.39 12.41
N PHE A 11 1.40 17.65 11.98
CA PHE A 11 0.14 18.06 11.35
C PHE A 11 -0.09 17.38 10.01
N GLU A 12 0.96 17.24 9.19
CA GLU A 12 0.92 16.51 7.92
C GLU A 12 0.62 15.02 8.12
N GLY A 13 1.18 14.42 9.17
CA GLY A 13 0.86 13.06 9.59
C GLY A 13 -0.60 12.92 9.99
N PHE A 14 -1.11 13.82 10.83
CA PHE A 14 -2.52 13.86 11.21
C PHE A 14 -3.46 13.97 10.01
N SER A 15 -3.14 14.85 9.05
CA SER A 15 -3.92 14.99 7.81
C SER A 15 -3.91 13.70 6.98
N ALA A 16 -2.74 13.05 6.84
CA ALA A 16 -2.63 11.79 6.11
C ALA A 16 -3.43 10.66 6.77
N GLU A 17 -3.35 10.51 8.08
CA GLU A 17 -4.09 9.50 8.84
C GLU A 17 -5.60 9.77 8.80
N THR A 18 -6.03 11.03 8.88
CA THR A 18 -7.46 11.40 8.78
C THR A 18 -8.01 11.07 7.39
N ALA A 19 -7.28 11.40 6.33
CA ALA A 19 -7.67 11.03 4.96
C ALA A 19 -7.70 9.50 4.78
N GLY A 20 -6.72 8.80 5.36
CA GLY A 20 -6.68 7.34 5.36
C GLY A 20 -7.88 6.73 6.07
N ALA A 21 -8.22 7.22 7.26
CA ALA A 21 -9.37 6.78 8.03
C ALA A 21 -10.68 7.02 7.26
N ILE A 22 -10.91 8.23 6.73
CA ILE A 22 -12.11 8.54 5.94
C ILE A 22 -12.24 7.58 4.76
N THR A 23 -11.14 7.34 4.04
CA THR A 23 -11.12 6.41 2.90
C THR A 23 -11.46 4.99 3.33
N LEU A 24 -10.80 4.48 4.38
CA LEU A 24 -10.98 3.11 4.85
C LEU A 24 -12.38 2.88 5.42
N PHE A 25 -12.90 3.79 6.25
CA PHE A 25 -14.27 3.71 6.76
C PHE A 25 -15.31 3.83 5.64
N GLY A 26 -15.05 4.68 4.64
CA GLY A 26 -15.86 4.74 3.43
C GLY A 26 -15.90 3.41 2.69
N THR A 27 -14.73 2.82 2.38
CA THR A 27 -14.65 1.52 1.69
C THR A 27 -15.23 0.37 2.49
N GLN A 28 -15.07 0.41 3.82
CA GLN A 28 -15.64 -0.56 4.74
C GLN A 28 -17.17 -0.53 4.69
N HIS A 29 -17.79 0.65 4.64
CA HIS A 29 -19.24 0.79 4.54
C HIS A 29 -19.79 0.10 3.28
N PHE A 30 -19.05 0.18 2.17
CA PHE A 30 -19.39 -0.48 0.91
C PHE A 30 -18.92 -1.94 0.83
N LYS A 31 -18.29 -2.49 1.89
CA LYS A 31 -17.74 -3.86 1.95
C LYS A 31 -16.72 -4.16 0.85
N ILE A 32 -16.01 -3.14 0.38
CA ILE A 32 -14.98 -3.29 -0.65
C ILE A 32 -13.65 -3.62 0.03
N PRO A 33 -13.04 -4.79 -0.23
CA PRO A 33 -11.73 -5.12 0.33
C PRO A 33 -10.68 -4.22 -0.32
N VAL A 34 -9.96 -3.46 0.51
CA VAL A 34 -8.90 -2.56 0.07
C VAL A 34 -7.64 -2.75 0.91
N SER A 35 -6.49 -2.43 0.33
CA SER A 35 -5.20 -2.48 1.02
C SER A 35 -5.02 -1.23 1.89
N THR A 36 -4.96 -1.40 3.21
CA THR A 36 -4.67 -0.31 4.16
C THR A 36 -3.28 0.30 3.92
N THR A 37 -2.31 -0.51 3.50
CA THR A 37 -0.96 -0.05 3.16
C THR A 37 -0.94 0.84 1.92
N HIS A 38 -1.70 0.50 0.88
CA HIS A 38 -1.85 1.39 -0.30
C HIS A 38 -2.52 2.69 0.09
N THR A 39 -3.61 2.62 0.86
CA THR A 39 -4.37 3.79 1.26
C THR A 39 -3.49 4.79 2.01
N ILE A 40 -2.81 4.36 3.09
CA ILE A 40 -2.00 5.30 3.88
C ILE A 40 -0.77 5.82 3.10
N THR A 41 -0.14 4.98 2.28
CA THR A 41 1.00 5.40 1.45
C THR A 41 0.56 6.46 0.43
N GLY A 42 -0.61 6.26 -0.20
CA GLY A 42 -1.21 7.24 -1.10
C GLY A 42 -1.53 8.57 -0.40
N CYS A 43 -2.12 8.53 0.80
CA CYS A 43 -2.36 9.73 1.59
C CYS A 43 -1.07 10.50 1.92
N ILE A 44 0.00 9.79 2.29
CA ILE A 44 1.32 10.38 2.58
C ILE A 44 1.96 11.00 1.33
N ILE A 45 1.83 10.34 0.17
CA ILE A 45 2.27 10.91 -1.11
C ILE A 45 1.47 12.16 -1.42
N GLY A 46 0.14 12.13 -1.25
CA GLY A 46 -0.74 13.27 -1.45
C GLY A 46 -0.33 14.49 -0.63
N VAL A 47 -0.09 14.30 0.68
CA VAL A 47 0.43 15.36 1.56
C VAL A 47 1.81 15.87 1.12
N GLY A 48 2.67 15.01 0.57
CA GLY A 48 3.95 15.46 0.00
C GLY A 48 3.77 16.33 -1.25
N VAL A 49 2.87 15.93 -2.14
CA VAL A 49 2.59 16.66 -3.39
C VAL A 49 2.00 18.04 -3.13
N THR A 50 1.18 18.23 -2.08
CA THR A 50 0.65 19.57 -1.73
C THR A 50 1.74 20.57 -1.34
N LYS A 51 2.89 20.10 -0.83
CA LYS A 51 4.06 20.94 -0.55
C LYS A 51 4.79 21.29 -1.84
N ARG A 52 5.13 20.26 -2.62
CA ARG A 52 5.67 20.30 -3.99
C ARG A 52 5.89 18.87 -4.49
N VAL A 53 5.79 18.65 -5.79
CA VAL A 53 6.02 17.33 -6.41
C VAL A 53 7.41 16.75 -6.06
N SER A 54 8.44 17.60 -5.95
CA SER A 54 9.80 17.17 -5.60
C SER A 54 10.02 16.86 -4.10
N ALA A 55 9.03 17.09 -3.24
CA ALA A 55 9.11 16.73 -1.82
C ALA A 55 8.92 15.21 -1.59
N VAL A 56 8.33 14.53 -2.57
CA VAL A 56 8.15 13.08 -2.59
C VAL A 56 9.43 12.42 -3.11
N ARG A 57 9.89 11.38 -2.40
CA ARG A 57 11.02 10.55 -2.79
C ARG A 57 10.58 9.51 -3.81
N TRP A 58 10.46 9.92 -5.07
CA TRP A 58 9.93 9.09 -6.15
C TRP A 58 10.65 7.76 -6.36
N GLY A 59 11.97 7.69 -6.13
CA GLY A 59 12.70 6.42 -6.17
C GLY A 59 12.12 5.37 -5.22
N VAL A 60 11.86 5.76 -3.96
CA VAL A 60 11.26 4.88 -2.95
C VAL A 60 9.80 4.56 -3.31
N THR A 61 9.05 5.53 -3.81
CA THR A 61 7.65 5.32 -4.24
C THR A 61 7.56 4.31 -5.38
N ILE A 62 8.45 4.39 -6.37
CA ILE A 62 8.47 3.47 -7.52
C ILE A 62 8.90 2.07 -7.07
N GLU A 63 9.90 1.94 -6.19
CA GLU A 63 10.27 0.65 -5.59
C GLU A 63 9.08 -0.01 -4.85
N LEU A 64 8.29 0.77 -4.11
CA LEU A 64 7.09 0.28 -3.44
C LEU A 64 6.05 -0.22 -4.45
N ILE A 65 5.80 0.54 -5.52
CA ILE A 65 4.85 0.13 -6.56
C ILE A 65 5.28 -1.17 -7.23
N TRP A 66 6.58 -1.31 -7.56
CA TRP A 66 7.10 -2.56 -8.09
C TRP A 66 6.97 -3.72 -7.13
N ALA A 67 7.22 -3.50 -5.84
CA ALA A 67 7.00 -4.51 -4.81
C ALA A 67 5.54 -4.96 -4.76
N TRP A 68 4.57 -4.04 -4.84
CA TRP A 68 3.14 -4.37 -4.84
C TRP A 68 2.70 -5.15 -6.08
N VAL A 69 3.27 -4.83 -7.24
CA VAL A 69 2.99 -5.58 -8.47
C VAL A 69 3.61 -6.97 -8.41
N LEU A 70 4.83 -7.10 -7.89
CA LEU A 70 5.57 -8.35 -7.84
C LEU A 70 5.05 -9.33 -6.78
N THR A 71 4.47 -8.85 -5.68
CA THR A 71 3.90 -9.73 -4.65
C THR A 71 2.72 -10.56 -5.17
N ILE A 72 1.94 -10.06 -6.13
CA ILE A 72 0.78 -10.77 -6.71
C ILE A 72 1.21 -12.04 -7.46
N PRO A 73 2.06 -11.99 -8.51
CA PRO A 73 2.46 -13.18 -9.25
C PRO A 73 3.28 -14.13 -8.38
N VAL A 74 4.13 -13.62 -7.49
CA VAL A 74 4.92 -14.47 -6.58
C VAL A 74 4.01 -15.24 -5.63
N SER A 75 3.01 -14.58 -5.02
CA SER A 75 2.06 -15.25 -4.14
C SER A 75 1.18 -16.25 -4.90
N ALA A 76 0.77 -15.90 -6.12
CA ALA A 76 0.00 -16.80 -6.98
C ALA A 76 0.81 -18.06 -7.36
N LEU A 77 2.07 -17.89 -7.75
CA LEU A 77 2.97 -19.00 -8.07
C LEU A 77 3.22 -19.89 -6.86
N MET A 78 3.51 -19.29 -5.71
CA MET A 78 3.70 -20.03 -4.46
C MET A 78 2.45 -20.82 -4.06
N ALA A 79 1.27 -20.21 -4.16
CA ALA A 79 0.00 -20.88 -3.89
C ALA A 79 -0.23 -22.07 -4.84
N ALA A 80 0.05 -21.90 -6.14
CA ALA A 80 -0.08 -22.96 -7.13
C ALA A 80 0.89 -24.13 -6.86
N LEU A 81 2.16 -23.83 -6.53
CA LEU A 81 3.17 -24.85 -6.23
C LEU A 81 2.78 -25.66 -4.98
N ILE A 82 2.38 -24.99 -3.91
CA ILE A 82 1.97 -25.64 -2.66
C ILE A 82 0.71 -26.48 -2.89
N TYR A 83 -0.28 -25.96 -3.61
CA TYR A 83 -1.51 -26.68 -3.91
C TYR A 83 -1.23 -27.98 -4.68
N ASN A 84 -0.42 -27.91 -5.75
CA ASN A 84 -0.05 -29.10 -6.53
C ASN A 84 0.75 -30.11 -5.71
N LEU A 85 1.66 -29.65 -4.85
CA LEU A 85 2.41 -30.52 -3.96
C LEU A 85 1.47 -31.26 -3.00
N ILE A 86 0.52 -30.57 -2.38
CA ILE A 86 -0.45 -31.15 -1.45
C ILE A 86 -1.36 -32.16 -2.18
N GLN A 87 -1.85 -31.81 -3.37
CA GLN A 87 -2.67 -32.71 -4.21
C GLN A 87 -1.92 -33.98 -4.63
N TRP A 88 -0.59 -33.94 -4.72
CA TRP A 88 0.20 -35.14 -5.01
C TRP A 88 0.27 -36.12 -3.84
N PHE A 89 0.12 -35.63 -2.60
CA PHE A 89 0.17 -36.44 -1.38
C PHE A 89 -1.21 -36.84 -0.83
N LEU A 90 -2.27 -36.06 -1.09
CA LEU A 90 -3.63 -36.48 -0.80
C LEU A 90 -4.18 -37.34 -1.95
N PRO A 91 -4.78 -38.51 -1.67
CA PRO A 91 -5.40 -39.36 -2.69
C PRO A 91 -6.63 -38.73 -3.34
#